data_AF-Q8J0E0-F1
#
_entry.id   AF-Q8J0E0-F1
#
_cell.length_a   1.000
_cell.length_b   1.000
_cell.length_c   1.000
_cell.angle_alpha   90.00
_cell.angle_beta   90.00
_cell.angle_gamma   90.00
#
_symmetry.space_group_name_H-M   'P 1'
#
loop_
_entity.id
_entity.type
_entity.pdbx_description
1 polymer ?
#
loop_
_entity_poly.entity_id
_entity_poly.type
_entity_poly.pdbx_seq_one_letter_code
_entity_poly.pdbx_strand_id
1 'polypeptide(L)'
;MNQNRTVGSPEWHQVRKNNHKEVERRRREAINEGINQIARLVPNCDKNKGAILQRAIEYINQLHEEKRQMSERWEQSNMTTSHAINEISAQNSKLKVEVNRRGDIALKWLQRCRDAGLEFDDYEEAKELEPLDVDQTQV
;
A
#
# COMPACT_ATOMS: atom_id res chain seq x y z
N MET A 1 7.97 -61.05 -15.94
CA MET A 1 8.00 -61.99 -14.80
C MET A 1 8.35 -61.22 -13.53
N ASN A 2 7.35 -60.88 -12.71
CA ASN A 2 7.59 -60.36 -11.36
C ASN A 2 7.97 -61.56 -10.47
N GLN A 3 9.27 -61.84 -10.36
CA GLN A 3 9.77 -62.70 -9.29
C GLN A 3 9.53 -61.97 -7.97
N ASN A 4 8.47 -62.34 -7.27
CA ASN A 4 8.33 -62.03 -5.86
C ASN A 4 9.49 -62.70 -5.14
N ARG A 5 10.53 -61.91 -4.82
CA ARG A 5 11.74 -62.36 -4.13
C ARG A 5 11.35 -62.85 -2.74
N THR A 6 11.78 -64.06 -2.40
CA THR A 6 11.46 -64.74 -1.14
C THR A 6 11.89 -63.89 0.05
N VAL A 7 10.96 -63.61 0.96
CA VAL A 7 11.19 -62.83 2.18
C VAL A 7 12.29 -63.50 3.01
N GLY A 8 13.34 -62.78 3.37
CA GLY A 8 14.50 -63.32 4.10
C GLY A 8 15.65 -63.86 3.22
N SER A 9 15.50 -63.89 1.90
CA SER A 9 16.62 -64.18 0.98
C SER A 9 17.68 -63.06 1.00
N PRO A 10 18.98 -63.36 0.78
CA PRO A 10 20.02 -62.34 0.62
C PRO A 10 19.66 -61.25 -0.41
N GLU A 11 18.97 -61.63 -1.49
CA GLU A 11 18.50 -60.69 -2.52
C GLU A 11 17.38 -59.76 -2.02
N TRP A 12 16.51 -60.25 -1.13
CA TRP A 12 15.47 -59.45 -0.50
C TRP A 12 16.07 -58.43 0.47
N HIS A 13 17.09 -58.83 1.25
CA HIS A 13 17.84 -57.92 2.11
C HIS A 13 18.59 -56.85 1.30
N GLN A 14 19.18 -57.21 0.16
CA GLN A 14 19.88 -56.26 -0.72
C GLN A 14 18.91 -55.23 -1.34
N VAL A 15 17.73 -55.66 -1.80
CA VAL A 15 16.70 -54.74 -2.32
C VAL A 15 16.23 -53.77 -1.25
N ARG A 16 15.95 -54.26 -0.03
CA ARG A 16 15.57 -53.36 1.09
C ARG A 16 16.67 -52.34 1.40
N LYS A 17 17.93 -52.76 1.42
CA LYS A 17 19.07 -51.86 1.64
C LYS A 17 19.20 -50.80 0.55
N ASN A 18 19.05 -51.19 -0.72
CA ASN A 18 19.10 -50.27 -1.85
C ASN A 18 17.92 -49.29 -1.85
N ASN A 19 16.70 -49.78 -1.58
CA ASN A 19 15.51 -48.94 -1.45
C ASN A 19 15.67 -47.93 -0.30
N HIS A 20 16.20 -48.36 0.84
CA HIS A 20 16.45 -47.46 1.97
C HIS A 20 17.48 -46.36 1.62
N LYS A 21 18.56 -46.70 0.90
CA LYS A 21 19.53 -45.72 0.40
C LYS A 21 18.90 -44.72 -0.56
N GLU A 22 18.06 -45.19 -1.48
CA GLU A 22 17.38 -44.34 -2.46
C GLU A 22 16.40 -43.37 -1.79
N VAL A 23 15.65 -43.83 -0.79
CA VAL A 23 14.76 -42.97 0.02
C VAL A 23 15.56 -41.86 0.70
N GLU A 24 16.69 -42.20 1.34
CA GLU A 24 17.52 -41.21 2.01
C GLU A 24 18.23 -40.25 1.02
N ARG A 25 18.60 -40.72 -0.18
CA ARG A 25 19.14 -39.86 -1.25
C ARG A 25 18.11 -38.80 -1.66
N ARG A 26 16.87 -39.21 -1.97
CA ARG A 26 15.79 -38.29 -2.36
C ARG A 26 15.48 -37.29 -1.25
N ARG A 27 15.48 -37.73 0.01
CA ARG A 27 15.32 -36.83 1.16
C ARG A 27 16.40 -35.75 1.20
N ARG A 28 17.67 -36.13 1.01
CA ARG A 28 18.79 -35.17 0.98
C ARG A 28 18.71 -34.20 -0.18
N GLU A 29 18.28 -34.66 -1.35
CA GLU A 29 18.10 -33.81 -2.53
C GLU A 29 17.00 -32.77 -2.31
N ALA A 30 15.85 -33.18 -1.78
CA ALA A 30 14.77 -32.26 -1.43
C ALA A 30 15.21 -31.20 -0.42
N ILE A 31 15.98 -31.58 0.62
CA ILE A 31 16.53 -30.63 1.59
C ILE A 31 17.51 -29.65 0.93
N ASN A 32 18.41 -30.15 0.07
CA ASN A 32 19.38 -29.31 -0.61
C ASN A 32 18.71 -28.33 -1.58
N GLU A 33 17.67 -28.79 -2.28
CA GLU A 33 16.87 -27.94 -3.14
C GLU A 33 16.19 -26.82 -2.35
N GLY A 34 15.56 -27.15 -1.21
CA GLY A 34 14.96 -26.15 -0.33
C GLY A 34 15.97 -25.10 0.16
N ILE A 35 17.17 -25.51 0.58
CA ILE A 35 18.22 -24.57 1.02
C ILE A 35 18.69 -23.68 -0.15
N ASN A 36 18.84 -24.24 -1.35
CA ASN A 36 19.24 -23.48 -2.52
C ASN A 36 18.16 -22.49 -2.98
N GLN A 37 16.88 -22.80 -2.80
CA GLN A 37 15.79 -21.85 -3.07
C GLN A 37 15.85 -20.65 -2.11
N ILE A 38 16.08 -20.91 -0.82
CA ILE A 38 16.27 -19.83 0.18
C ILE A 38 17.44 -18.93 -0.22
N ALA A 39 18.58 -19.51 -0.61
CA ALA A 39 19.76 -18.75 -1.02
C ALA A 39 19.54 -17.83 -2.24
N ARG A 40 18.54 -18.11 -3.10
CA ARG A 40 18.20 -17.26 -4.25
C ARG A 40 17.33 -16.06 -3.87
N LEU A 41 16.53 -16.19 -2.81
CA LEU A 41 15.62 -15.12 -2.34
C LEU A 41 16.32 -14.15 -1.40
N VAL A 42 17.32 -14.64 -0.67
CA VAL A 42 18.03 -13.88 0.34
C VAL A 42 19.27 -13.22 -0.28
N PRO A 43 19.41 -11.89 -0.19
CA PRO A 43 20.56 -11.18 -0.76
C PRO A 43 21.86 -11.48 0.00
N ASN A 44 22.97 -11.53 -0.72
CA ASN A 44 24.31 -11.79 -0.20
C ASN A 44 24.44 -13.14 0.53
N CYS A 45 23.81 -14.19 -0.01
CA CYS A 45 23.95 -15.55 0.53
C CYS A 45 25.23 -16.23 0.04
N ASP A 46 25.98 -16.80 0.99
CA ASP A 46 27.12 -17.68 0.75
C ASP A 46 26.69 -19.07 0.25
N LYS A 47 27.67 -19.88 -0.20
CA LYS A 47 27.43 -21.29 -0.59
C LYS A 47 27.27 -22.26 0.59
N ASN A 48 27.54 -21.80 1.82
CA ASN A 48 27.47 -22.64 3.02
C ASN A 48 26.03 -22.73 3.54
N LYS A 49 25.50 -23.96 3.67
CA LYS A 49 24.13 -24.21 4.18
C LYS A 49 23.84 -23.55 5.53
N GLY A 50 24.80 -23.57 6.46
CA GLY A 50 24.62 -22.94 7.77
C GLY A 50 24.52 -21.41 7.67
N ALA A 51 25.37 -20.81 6.85
CA ALA A 51 25.36 -19.36 6.61
C ALA A 51 24.09 -18.91 5.86
N ILE A 52 23.62 -19.70 4.89
CA ILE A 52 22.35 -19.44 4.17
C ILE A 52 21.18 -19.38 5.17
N LEU A 53 21.08 -20.36 6.07
CA LEU A 53 19.99 -20.41 7.05
C LEU A 53 20.06 -19.21 8.01
N GLN A 54 21.25 -18.89 8.52
CA GLN A 54 21.43 -17.75 9.42
C GLN A 54 21.08 -16.42 8.73
N ARG A 55 21.57 -16.23 7.50
CA ARG A 55 21.30 -15.02 6.71
C ARG A 55 19.81 -14.89 6.35
N ALA A 56 19.12 -16.00 6.11
CA ALA A 56 17.69 -16.01 5.87
C ALA A 56 16.90 -15.53 7.08
N ILE A 57 17.28 -15.96 8.29
CA ILE A 57 16.64 -15.50 9.54
C ILE A 57 16.83 -13.99 9.69
N GLU A 58 18.05 -13.49 9.50
CA GLU A 58 18.35 -12.05 9.57
C GLU A 58 17.54 -11.25 8.55
N TYR A 59 17.45 -11.75 7.31
CA TYR A 59 16.70 -11.07 6.25
C TYR A 59 15.19 -11.06 6.52
N ILE A 60 14.63 -12.15 7.05
CA ILE A 60 13.22 -12.19 7.47
C ILE A 60 12.96 -11.14 8.56
N ASN A 61 13.81 -11.07 9.58
CA ASN A 61 13.69 -10.07 10.64
C ASN A 61 13.79 -8.64 10.09
N GLN A 62 14.72 -8.41 9.16
CA GLN A 62 14.86 -7.13 8.47
C GLN A 62 13.60 -6.77 7.69
N LEU A 63 13.03 -7.69 6.92
CA LEU A 63 11.80 -7.46 6.16
C LEU A 63 10.60 -7.16 7.08
N HIS A 64 10.52 -7.82 8.24
CA HIS A 64 9.49 -7.51 9.24
C HIS A 64 9.64 -6.09 9.78
N GLU A 65 10.86 -5.67 10.08
CA GLU A 65 11.15 -4.32 10.56
C GLU A 65 10.91 -3.25 9.48
N GLU A 66 11.34 -3.51 8.24
CA GLU A 66 11.07 -2.63 7.09
C GLU A 66 9.57 -2.48 6.83
N LYS A 67 8.80 -3.58 6.91
CA LYS A 67 7.34 -3.56 6.79
C LYS A 67 6.71 -2.71 7.91
N ARG A 68 7.18 -2.87 9.14
CA ARG A 68 6.70 -2.09 10.29
C ARG A 68 6.96 -0.59 10.08
N GLN A 69 8.19 -0.21 9.77
CA GLN A 69 8.55 1.18 9.51
C GLN A 69 7.80 1.76 8.30
N MET A 70 7.60 0.98 7.24
CA MET A 70 6.82 1.43 6.09
C MET A 70 5.36 1.70 6.48
N SER A 71 4.75 0.83 7.29
CA SER A 71 3.40 1.02 7.80
C SER A 71 3.28 2.27 8.66
N GLU A 72 4.24 2.49 9.57
CA GLU A 72 4.29 3.69 10.42
C GLU A 72 4.43 4.97 9.59
N ARG A 73 5.33 4.99 8.60
CA ARG A 73 5.49 6.14 7.68
C ARG A 73 4.23 6.39 6.86
N TRP A 74 3.59 5.33 6.37
CA TRP A 74 2.35 5.44 5.62
C TRP A 74 1.23 6.05 6.47
N GLU A 75 1.05 5.56 7.70
CA GLU A 75 0.05 6.08 8.63
C GLU A 75 0.30 7.55 8.97
N GLN A 76 1.56 7.92 9.26
CA GLN A 76 1.94 9.30 9.51
C GLN A 76 1.63 10.20 8.30
N SER A 77 2.04 9.79 7.10
CA SER A 77 1.78 10.54 5.87
C SER A 77 0.28 10.71 5.61
N ASN A 78 -0.50 9.66 5.85
CA ASN A 78 -1.94 9.68 5.64
C ASN A 78 -2.64 10.62 6.64
N MET A 79 -2.22 10.60 7.91
CA MET A 79 -2.71 11.53 8.93
C MET A 79 -2.38 12.98 8.59
N THR A 80 -1.12 13.29 8.25
CA THR A 80 -0.72 14.65 7.87
C THR A 80 -1.48 15.16 6.64
N THR A 81 -1.63 14.30 5.62
CA THR A 81 -2.36 14.66 4.40
C THR A 81 -3.85 14.89 4.71
N SER A 82 -4.45 14.03 5.53
CA SER A 82 -5.86 14.18 5.93
C SER A 82 -6.08 15.47 6.73
N HIS A 83 -5.18 15.80 7.65
CA HIS A 83 -5.22 17.08 8.38
C HIS A 83 -5.12 18.28 7.45
N ALA A 84 -4.18 18.28 6.50
CA ALA A 84 -4.01 19.36 5.53
C ALA A 84 -5.25 19.52 4.62
N ILE A 85 -5.83 18.41 4.15
CA ILE A 85 -7.06 18.43 3.35
C ILE A 85 -8.21 19.04 4.16
N ASN A 86 -8.38 18.64 5.43
CA ASN A 86 -9.44 19.18 6.28
C ASN A 86 -9.26 20.67 6.55
N GLU A 87 -8.02 21.12 6.80
CA GLU A 87 -7.73 22.53 7.01
C GLU A 87 -8.01 23.37 5.75
N ILE A 88 -7.54 22.92 4.58
CA ILE A 88 -7.77 23.61 3.30
C ILE A 88 -9.27 23.63 2.97
N SER A 89 -9.98 22.52 3.20
CA SER A 89 -11.43 22.44 2.95
C SER A 89 -12.21 23.41 3.84
N ALA A 90 -11.86 23.49 5.12
CA ALA A 90 -12.46 24.43 6.06
C ALA A 90 -12.16 25.89 5.69
N GLN A 91 -10.92 26.21 5.30
CA GLN A 91 -10.55 27.55 4.83
C GLN A 91 -11.31 27.93 3.54
N ASN A 92 -11.41 26.99 2.60
CA ASN A 92 -12.14 27.19 1.34
C ASN A 92 -13.63 27.44 1.60
N SER A 93 -14.27 26.67 2.48
CA SER A 93 -15.67 26.89 2.88
C SER A 93 -15.87 28.30 3.46
N LYS A 94 -15.00 28.76 4.36
CA LYS A 94 -15.06 30.12 4.92
C LYS A 94 -14.90 31.21 3.85
N LEU A 95 -13.98 31.01 2.90
CA LEU A 95 -13.79 31.96 1.80
C LEU A 95 -15.01 32.04 0.89
N LYS A 96 -15.61 30.89 0.53
CA LYS A 96 -16.85 30.86 -0.25
C LYS A 96 -17.99 31.61 0.44
N VAL A 97 -18.16 31.43 1.75
CA VAL A 97 -19.16 32.17 2.54
C VAL A 97 -18.92 33.69 2.46
N GLU A 98 -17.68 34.13 2.62
CA GLU A 98 -17.37 35.57 2.56
C GLU A 98 -17.52 36.13 1.13
N VAL A 99 -17.18 35.36 0.09
CA VAL A 99 -17.43 35.73 -1.31
C VAL A 99 -18.92 35.91 -1.56
N ASN A 100 -19.75 34.96 -1.14
CA ASN A 100 -21.21 35.05 -1.28
C ASN A 100 -21.75 36.28 -0.53
N ARG A 101 -21.29 36.54 0.69
CA ARG A 101 -21.68 37.71 1.48
C ARG A 101 -21.34 39.02 0.76
N ARG A 102 -20.17 39.11 0.14
CA ARG A 102 -19.76 40.29 -0.65
C ARG A 102 -20.57 40.40 -1.94
N GLY A 103 -20.86 39.28 -2.61
CA GLY A 103 -21.75 39.21 -3.77
C GLY A 103 -23.14 39.77 -3.46
N ASP A 104 -23.75 39.34 -2.34
CA ASP A 104 -25.05 39.85 -1.90
C ASP A 104 -25.04 41.37 -1.65
N ILE A 105 -23.96 41.91 -1.08
CA ILE A 105 -23.81 43.34 -0.84
C ILE A 105 -23.69 44.08 -2.19
N ALA A 106 -22.86 43.58 -3.10
CA ALA A 106 -22.68 44.16 -4.43
C ALA A 106 -24.00 44.18 -5.21
N LEU A 107 -24.73 43.07 -5.24
CA LEU A 107 -26.05 42.98 -5.89
C LEU A 107 -27.06 43.97 -5.30
N LYS A 108 -27.08 44.16 -3.98
CA LYS A 108 -27.93 45.18 -3.34
C LYS A 108 -27.61 46.59 -3.80
N TRP A 109 -26.33 46.93 -3.94
CA TRP A 109 -25.92 48.24 -4.44
C TRP A 109 -26.23 48.42 -5.92
N LEU A 110 -26.01 47.38 -6.72
CA LEU A 110 -26.36 47.35 -8.14
C LEU A 110 -27.85 47.63 -8.34
N GLN A 111 -28.70 46.98 -7.55
CA GLN A 111 -30.14 47.21 -7.59
C GLN A 111 -30.50 48.65 -7.22
N ARG A 112 -29.88 49.22 -6.18
CA ARG A 112 -30.12 50.62 -5.77
C ARG A 112 -29.71 51.62 -6.86
N CYS A 113 -28.60 51.38 -7.56
CA CYS A 113 -28.17 52.21 -8.68
C CYS A 113 -29.19 52.17 -9.84
N ARG A 114 -29.71 50.98 -10.17
CA ARG A 114 -30.79 50.82 -11.16
C ARG A 114 -32.06 51.55 -10.74
N ASP A 115 -32.47 51.41 -9.48
CA ASP A 115 -33.65 52.09 -8.94
C ASP A 115 -33.50 53.63 -8.95
N ALA A 116 -32.27 54.13 -8.84
CA ALA A 116 -31.94 55.55 -8.95
C ALA A 116 -31.82 56.05 -10.41
N GLY A 117 -31.98 55.17 -11.40
CA GLY A 117 -31.88 55.50 -12.83
C GLY A 117 -30.45 55.75 -13.32
N LEU A 118 -29.43 55.24 -12.60
CA LEU A 118 -28.03 55.33 -13.02
C LEU A 118 -27.70 54.17 -13.97
N GLU A 119 -27.12 54.48 -15.13
CA GLU A 119 -26.68 53.51 -16.13
C GLU A 119 -25.15 53.30 -16.06
N PHE A 120 -24.71 52.04 -16.03
CA PHE A 120 -23.29 51.65 -16.03
C PHE A 120 -23.07 50.52 -17.05
N ASP A 121 -21.93 50.56 -17.75
CA ASP A 121 -21.63 49.63 -18.84
C ASP A 121 -21.36 48.18 -18.37
N ASP A 122 -21.09 47.99 -17.08
CA ASP A 122 -20.70 46.73 -16.43
C ASP A 122 -21.88 45.97 -15.78
N TYR A 123 -23.12 46.42 -15.97
CA TYR A 123 -24.30 45.79 -15.36
C TYR A 123 -24.49 44.30 -15.70
N GLU A 124 -23.97 43.84 -16.84
CA GLU A 124 -24.05 42.45 -17.28
C GLU A 124 -23.09 41.52 -16.52
N GLU A 125 -22.04 42.07 -15.89
CA GLU A 125 -21.08 41.32 -15.05
C GLU A 125 -21.71 40.86 -13.73
N ALA A 126 -22.92 41.34 -13.40
CA ALA A 126 -23.69 40.89 -12.23
C ALA A 126 -23.95 39.37 -12.21
N LYS A 127 -23.90 38.71 -13.39
CA LYS A 127 -24.00 37.26 -13.52
C LYS A 127 -22.80 36.52 -12.91
N GLU A 128 -21.68 37.19 -12.70
CA GLU A 128 -20.50 36.62 -12.04
C GLU A 128 -20.63 36.59 -10.51
N LEU A 129 -21.65 37.26 -9.95
CA LEU A 129 -21.93 37.30 -8.51
C LEU A 129 -22.81 36.15 -8.03
N GLU A 130 -22.93 35.07 -8.82
CA GLU A 130 -23.70 33.90 -8.43
C GLU A 130 -23.13 33.25 -7.14
N PRO A 131 -23.99 32.84 -6.20
CA PRO A 131 -23.54 32.21 -4.97
C PRO A 131 -22.76 30.92 -5.26
N LEU A 132 -21.57 30.81 -4.69
CA LEU A 132 -20.77 29.60 -4.68
C LEU A 132 -21.42 28.56 -3.77
N ASP A 133 -21.35 27.28 -4.17
CA ASP A 133 -21.81 26.16 -3.36
C ASP A 133 -20.92 25.98 -2.11
N VAL A 134 -21.55 26.11 -0.94
CA VAL A 134 -20.91 25.99 0.37
C VAL A 134 -21.31 24.65 0.97
N ASP A 135 -20.33 23.75 1.09
CA ASP A 135 -20.54 22.47 1.75
C ASP A 135 -20.72 22.72 3.26
N GLN A 136 -21.97 22.61 3.73
CA GLN A 136 -22.35 22.89 5.12
C GLN A 136 -21.95 21.77 6.09
N THR A 137 -21.43 20.65 5.59
CA THR A 137 -21.11 19.47 6.41
C THR A 137 -19.80 19.59 7.21
N GLN A 138 -19.03 20.68 7.04
CA GLN A 138 -17.72 20.88 7.67
C GLN A 138 -17.60 22.17 8.52
N VAL A 139 -18.72 22.79 8.91
CA VAL A 139 -18.73 23.91 9.88
C VAL A 139 -18.88 23.39 11.30
#